data_AF-A0A1W9GZW9-F1
#
_entry.id   AF-A0A1W9GZW9-F1
#
_cell.length_a   1.000
_cell.length_b   1.000
_cell.length_c   1.000
_cell.angle_alpha   90.00
_cell.angle_beta   90.00
_cell.angle_gamma   90.00
#
_symmetry.space_group_name_H-M   'P 1'
#
loop_
_entity.id
_entity.type
_entity.pdbx_description
1 polymer ?
#
loop_
_entity_poly.entity_id
_entity_poly.type
_entity_poly.pdbx_seq_one_letter_code
_entity_poly.pdbx_strand_id
1 'polypeptide(L)'
;MIRFSIDVAKHGKKWCTVIVEASDANGILKDVLGQFAEDQGYRHTIWREREARRIVEVTDQARIIGATYDRERIAAETLSDGDTENLAAGGSDQ
;
A
#
# COMPACT_ATOMS: atom_id res chain seq x y z
N MET A 1 -11.90 -1.12 -3.56
CA MET A 1 -10.83 -1.88 -2.89
C MET A 1 -9.57 -1.70 -3.72
N ILE A 2 -8.46 -1.30 -3.11
CA ILE A 2 -7.19 -1.02 -3.79
C ILE A 2 -6.23 -2.16 -3.48
N ARG A 3 -5.52 -2.64 -4.49
CA ARG A 3 -4.49 -3.66 -4.34
C ARG A 3 -3.16 -3.01 -4.00
N PHE A 4 -2.52 -3.48 -2.95
CA PHE A 4 -1.20 -3.03 -2.52
C PHE A 4 -0.22 -4.19 -2.56
N SER A 5 1.01 -3.90 -2.98
CA SER A 5 2.14 -4.80 -2.91
C SER A 5 3.17 -4.21 -1.97
N ILE A 6 3.53 -4.96 -0.93
CA ILE A 6 4.54 -4.57 0.03
C ILE A 6 5.75 -5.47 -0.17
N ASP A 7 6.85 -4.90 -0.65
CA ASP A 7 8.13 -5.60 -0.68
C ASP A 7 8.79 -5.49 0.69
N VAL A 8 9.13 -6.64 1.28
CA VAL A 8 9.84 -6.73 2.55
C VAL A 8 11.25 -7.23 2.29
N ALA A 9 12.23 -6.48 2.78
CA ALA A 9 13.64 -6.84 2.78
C ALA A 9 14.14 -7.06 4.21
N LYS A 10 15.06 -8.00 4.41
CA LYS A 10 15.77 -8.22 5.68
C LYS A 10 17.26 -8.12 5.45
N HIS A 11 17.95 -7.28 6.23
CA HIS A 11 19.39 -7.03 6.09
C HIS A 11 19.82 -6.70 4.64
N GLY A 12 19.01 -5.89 3.95
CA GLY A 12 19.28 -5.45 2.57
C GLY A 12 18.96 -6.47 1.47
N LYS A 13 18.48 -7.67 1.81
CA LYS A 13 18.05 -8.68 0.82
C LYS A 13 16.54 -8.77 0.78
N LYS A 14 15.97 -8.88 -0.42
CA LYS A 14 14.54 -9.14 -0.60
C LYS A 14 14.19 -10.45 0.10
N TRP A 15 13.15 -10.41 0.95
CA TRP A 15 12.69 -11.56 1.70
C TRP A 15 11.37 -12.09 1.17
N CYS A 16 10.35 -11.23 1.07
CA CYS A 16 9.05 -11.59 0.52
C CYS A 16 8.33 -10.38 -0.09
N THR A 17 7.22 -10.65 -0.76
CA THR A 17 6.26 -9.64 -1.20
C THR A 17 4.90 -10.03 -0.63
N VAL A 18 4.28 -9.12 0.12
CA VAL A 18 2.93 -9.28 0.65
C VAL A 18 1.96 -8.56 -0.27
N ILE A 19 0.84 -9.20 -0.59
CA ILE A 19 -0.24 -8.59 -1.37
C ILE A 19 -1.45 -8.44 -0.47
N VAL A 20 -1.99 -7.23 -0.38
CA VAL A 20 -3.16 -6.93 0.44
C VAL A 20 -4.14 -6.10 -0.37
N GLU A 21 -5.42 -6.39 -0.21
CA GLU A 21 -6.49 -5.54 -0.73
C GLU A 21 -7.08 -4.74 0.43
N ALA A 22 -7.02 -3.41 0.36
CA ALA A 22 -7.51 -2.52 1.42
C ALA A 22 -8.20 -1.26 0.85
N SER A 23 -8.89 -0.51 1.71
CA SER A 23 -9.45 0.80 1.38
C SER A 23 -8.37 1.88 1.21
N ASP A 24 -7.31 1.80 2.02
CA ASP A 24 -6.25 2.79 2.13
C ASP A 24 -4.91 2.14 2.48
N ALA A 25 -3.82 2.89 2.32
CA ALA A 25 -2.46 2.45 2.62
C ALA A 25 -2.10 2.54 4.11
N ASN A 26 -2.80 3.37 4.89
CA ASN A 26 -2.48 3.68 6.28
C ASN A 26 -2.73 2.47 7.19
N GLY A 27 -3.87 1.79 7.00
CA GLY A 27 -4.19 0.57 7.75
C GLY A 27 -3.16 -0.55 7.50
N ILE A 28 -2.76 -0.74 6.24
CA ILE A 28 -1.76 -1.75 5.86
C ILE A 28 -0.42 -1.48 6.51
N LEU A 29 0.05 -0.23 6.47
CA LEU A 29 1.35 0.14 6.99
C LEU A 29 1.44 -0.18 8.48
N LYS A 30 0.40 0.10 9.26
CA LYS A 30 0.35 -0.21 10.70
C LYS A 30 0.51 -1.71 10.97
N ASP A 31 -0.21 -2.55 10.23
CA ASP A 31 -0.18 -4.00 10.40
C ASP A 31 1.17 -4.60 9.98
N VAL A 32 1.69 -4.16 8.82
CA VAL A 32 2.99 -4.58 8.29
C VAL A 32 4.13 -4.14 9.21
N LEU A 33 4.13 -2.88 9.66
CA LEU A 33 5.14 -2.35 10.58
C LEU A 33 5.14 -3.07 11.91
N GLY A 34 3.96 -3.42 12.43
CA GLY A 34 3.83 -4.20 13.65
C GLY A 34 4.44 -5.61 13.53
N GLN A 35 4.40 -6.20 12.34
CA GLN A 35 4.91 -7.56 12.11
C GLN A 35 6.38 -7.59 11.63
N PHE A 36 6.83 -6.55 10.93
CA PHE A 36 8.16 -6.46 10.31
C PHE A 36 8.87 -5.17 10.72
N ALA A 37 9.21 -5.08 12.00
CA ALA A 37 9.79 -3.89 12.60
C ALA A 37 11.23 -3.61 12.12
N GLU A 38 11.57 -2.33 11.97
CA GLU A 38 12.88 -1.90 11.44
C GLU A 38 14.05 -2.24 12.37
N ASP A 39 13.81 -2.27 13.68
CA ASP A 39 14.78 -2.63 14.71
C ASP A 39 15.24 -4.10 14.59
N GLN A 40 14.44 -4.96 13.98
CA GLN A 40 14.77 -6.35 13.64
C GLN A 40 15.49 -6.47 12.28
N GLY A 41 15.83 -5.35 11.65
CA GLY A 41 16.54 -5.28 10.38
C GLY A 41 15.65 -5.44 9.15
N TYR A 42 14.33 -5.26 9.31
CA TYR A 42 13.39 -5.25 8.19
C TYR A 42 13.31 -3.86 7.54
N ARG A 43 13.09 -3.84 6.23
CA ARG A 43 12.73 -2.64 5.46
C ARG A 43 11.56 -2.99 4.57
N HIS A 44 10.65 -2.04 4.42
CA HIS A 44 9.43 -2.22 3.64
C HIS A 44 9.37 -1.16 2.54
N THR A 45 8.77 -1.51 1.42
CA THR A 45 8.45 -0.56 0.35
C THR A 45 7.04 -0.87 -0.13
N ILE A 46 6.17 0.12 -0.06
CA ILE A 46 4.76 -0.03 -0.44
C ILE A 46 4.54 0.48 -1.85
N TRP A 47 3.85 -0.34 -2.62
CA TRP A 47 3.39 -0.06 -3.97
C TRP A 47 1.87 -0.13 -4.01
N ARG A 48 1.24 0.87 -4.61
CA ARG A 48 -0.13 0.79 -5.07
C ARG A 48 -0.14 0.10 -6.43
N GLU A 49 -0.87 -1.00 -6.55
CA GLU A 49 -1.07 -1.69 -7.82
C GLU A 49 -2.34 -1.17 -8.49
N ARG A 50 -2.21 -0.68 -9.72
CA ARG A 50 -3.34 -0.35 -10.60
C ARG A 50 -3.38 -1.42 -11.69
N GLU A 51 -4.52 -2.11 -11.85
CA GLU A 51 -4.65 -3.10 -12.92
C GLU A 51 -4.53 -2.40 -14.27
N ALA A 52 -3.50 -2.79 -15.04
CA ALA A 52 -3.18 -2.17 -16.31
C ALA A 52 -3.80 -2.95 -17.47
N ARG A 53 -3.67 -4.28 -17.43
CA ARG A 53 -4.18 -5.18 -18.48
C ARG A 53 -4.56 -6.54 -17.92
N ARG A 54 -5.65 -7.10 -18.43
CA ARG A 54 -6.11 -8.47 -18.17
C ARG A 54 -6.19 -9.25 -19.46
N ILE A 55 -5.63 -10.45 -19.46
CA ILE A 55 -5.82 -11.43 -20.53
C ILE A 55 -6.84 -12.43 -19.99
N VAL A 56 -8.01 -12.45 -20.63
CA VAL A 56 -9.13 -13.33 -20.27
C VAL A 56 -9.33 -14.32 -21.40
N GLU A 57 -9.30 -15.61 -21.07
CA GLU A 57 -9.82 -16.65 -21.95
C GLU A 57 -11.33 -16.72 -21.74
N VAL A 58 -12.08 -16.63 -22.83
CA VAL A 58 -13.52 -16.83 -22.78
C VAL A 58 -13.84 -18.06 -23.64
N THR A 59 -14.01 -19.19 -22.97
CA THR A 59 -14.62 -20.39 -23.54
C THR A 59 -16.08 -20.45 -23.06
N ASP A 60 -16.50 -21.57 -22.48
CA ASP A 60 -17.72 -21.80 -21.70
C ASP A 60 -17.69 -21.18 -20.28
N GLN A 61 -16.50 -20.84 -19.76
CA GLN A 61 -16.31 -20.05 -18.53
C GLN A 61 -15.26 -18.95 -18.77
N ALA A 62 -15.41 -17.80 -18.09
CA ALA A 62 -14.42 -16.73 -18.14
C ALA A 62 -13.27 -17.03 -17.17
N ARG A 63 -12.06 -17.27 -17.70
CA ARG A 63 -10.85 -17.51 -16.91
C ARG A 63 -9.81 -16.43 -17.16
N ILE A 64 -9.21 -15.91 -16.09
CA ILE A 64 -8.09 -14.98 -16.19
C ILE A 64 -6.81 -15.80 -16.40
N ILE A 65 -6.12 -15.54 -17.51
CA ILE A 65 -4.86 -16.22 -17.86
C ILE A 65 -3.64 -15.39 -17.43
N GLY A 66 -3.80 -14.07 -17.40
CA GLY A 66 -2.75 -13.15 -16.99
C GLY A 66 -3.31 -11.80 -16.58
N ALA A 67 -2.62 -11.17 -15.64
CA ALA A 67 -2.86 -9.78 -15.26
C ALA A 67 -1.52 -9.06 -15.13
N THR A 68 -1.45 -7.86 -15.66
CA THR A 68 -0.31 -6.96 -15.49
C THR A 68 -0.78 -5.76 -14.68
N TYR A 69 0.03 -5.38 -13.69
CA TYR A 69 -0.26 -4.28 -12.79
C TYR A 69 0.82 -3.22 -12.95
N ASP A 70 0.38 -1.97 -13.08
CA ASP A 70 1.26 -0.82 -12.94
C ASP A 70 1.43 -0.52 -11.45
N ARG A 71 2.67 -0.20 -11.06
CA ARG A 71 3.03 0.02 -9.66
C ARG A 71 3.42 1.47 -9.43
N GLU A 72 2.75 2.10 -8.48
CA GLU A 72 3.06 3.44 -8.01
C GLU A 72 3.63 3.34 -6.59
N ARG A 73 4.83 3.85 -6.38
CA ARG A 73 5.46 3.84 -5.05
C ARG A 73 4.74 4.83 -4.15
N ILE A 74 4.34 4.39 -2.97
CA ILE A 74 3.81 5.29 -1.94
C ILE A 74 4.98 5.72 -1.05
N ALA A 75 5.22 7.03 -0.96
CA ALA A 75 6.17 7.58 -0.02
C ALA A 75 5.56 7.53 1.39
N ALA A 76 6.37 7.20 2.40
CA ALA A 76 5.93 7.16 3.79
C ALA A 76 5.39 8.53 4.27
N GLU A 77 5.82 9.63 3.65
CA GLU A 77 5.40 11.00 3.96
C GLU A 77 4.00 11.35 3.42
N THR A 78 3.48 10.64 2.41
CA THR A 78 2.14 10.90 1.84
C THR A 78 1.01 10.27 2.68
N LEU A 79 1.35 9.62 3.79
CA LEU A 79 0.42 8.92 4.67
C LEU A 79 -0.16 9.83 5.77
N SER A 80 0.29 11.09 5.89
CA SER A 80 -0.17 12.06 6.89
C SER A 80 -1.34 12.95 6.46
N ASP A 81 -1.69 13.02 5.18
CA ASP A 81 -2.65 14.03 4.68
C ASP A 81 -4.10 13.53 4.69
N GLY A 82 -4.55 13.10 5.85
CA GLY A 82 -5.93 12.70 6.10
C GLY A 82 -6.30 12.84 7.56
N ASP A 83 -6.16 14.05 8.11
CA ASP A 83 -7.01 14.63 9.18
C ASP A 83 -6.31 15.86 9.79
N THR A 84 -6.20 16.95 9.03
CA THR A 84 -5.95 18.27 9.62
C THR A 84 -6.77 19.35 8.90
N GLU A 85 -8.03 19.06 8.64
CA GLU A 85 -9.00 20.13 8.39
C GLU A 85 -9.58 20.60 9.75
N ASN A 86 -9.14 21.81 10.11
CA ASN A 86 -9.89 22.81 10.88
C ASN A 86 -9.80 22.79 12.43
N LEU A 87 -8.62 23.19 12.96
CA LEU A 87 -8.50 23.81 14.29
C LEU A 87 -7.70 25.12 14.18
N ALA A 88 -8.23 26.08 13.42
CA ALA A 88 -7.73 27.45 13.44
C ALA A 88 -8.84 28.44 13.06
N ALA A 89 -9.62 28.90 14.04
CA ALA A 89 -10.05 30.30 14.19
C ALA A 89 -11.06 30.40 15.34
N GLY A 90 -10.74 31.20 16.35
CA GLY A 90 -11.71 31.53 17.41
C GLY A 90 -11.14 31.91 18.77
N GLY A 91 -9.82 32.09 18.90
CA GLY A 91 -9.24 32.83 20.02
C GLY A 91 -9.05 34.28 19.61
N SER A 92 -9.99 35.15 20.00
CA SER A 92 -9.75 36.59 20.08
C SER A 92 -10.45 37.07 21.34
N ASP A 93 -9.66 37.16 22.41
CA ASP A 93 -9.93 38.06 23.53
C ASP A 93 -9.97 39.49 23.00
N GLN A 94 -11.11 40.16 23.19
CA GLN A 94 -11.22 41.54 23.67
C GLN A 94 -12.66 41.85 24.08
#